data_AF-A0A9D5HZ14-F1
#
_entry.id   AF-A0A9D5HZ14-F1
#
_cell.length_a   1.000
_cell.length_b   1.000
_cell.length_c   1.000
_cell.angle_alpha   90.00
_cell.angle_beta   90.00
_cell.angle_gamma   90.00
#
_symmetry.space_group_name_H-M   'P 1'
#
loop_
_entity.id
_entity.type
_entity.pdbx_description
1 polymer ?
#
loop_
_entity_poly.entity_id
_entity_poly.type
_entity_poly.pdbx_seq_one_letter_code
_entity_poly.pdbx_strand_id
1 'polypeptide(L)'
;MHILADAQDNQFFRSKPSTRVHHPPGGASSFGFGYSAFTPTCDKPAASTQETTPKQQATCLLADKADQNTENDNSCANKNTLTRTSDSQSAIDNSTPSQPEDKDANKSLKTNVKVHNPPGGRSCCVGADIGSNLGLFCPRFVQMIAILEELLEASLVRFLSIFSISHVAIVLDGNRRYAKNMGISQLEGHKQGALLIKKVLPLFIKLRIKYVSMFVFSIENFSRERESVNNTFRVIRDYIVAEEDWLNDCNSRVVISGKIEMLPGDLMETLSNLQLKTRKNTGIVLNICCAYSSTSELELASKRYLDSLEDVHQVPDSSLSDEKFKSFIYNPEIPFPNILIRTSGETRLSDFLIYQACHNTRIYFLRTLWPQISNLKILIIILHYVIFYL
;
A
#
# COMPACT_ATOMS: atom_id res chain seq x y z
N MET A 1 10.53 -3.50 20.76
CA MET A 1 10.07 -2.69 19.61
C MET A 1 10.36 -1.22 19.90
N HIS A 2 11.05 -0.50 19.01
CA HIS A 2 11.22 0.96 19.11
C HIS A 2 10.47 1.62 17.95
N ILE A 3 9.56 2.53 18.29
CA ILE A 3 8.73 3.25 17.32
C ILE A 3 9.29 4.66 17.18
N LEU A 4 9.64 5.06 15.95
CA LEU A 4 9.96 6.43 15.61
C LEU A 4 8.78 7.02 14.82
N ALA A 5 8.05 7.92 15.47
CA ALA A 5 7.04 8.75 14.84
C ALA A 5 7.65 10.11 14.48
N ASP A 6 7.50 10.53 13.22
CA ASP A 6 8.05 11.80 12.71
C ASP A 6 7.38 13.00 13.42
N ALA A 7 8.10 13.64 14.34
CA ALA A 7 7.62 14.68 15.23
C ALA A 7 8.37 16.02 15.01
N GLN A 8 7.88 16.74 14.00
CA GLN A 8 8.16 18.15 13.66
C GLN A 8 9.56 18.50 13.14
N ASP A 9 9.55 19.41 12.16
CA ASP A 9 10.71 20.18 11.73
C ASP A 9 11.31 21.00 12.89
N ASN A 10 12.63 21.22 12.80
CA ASN A 10 13.41 22.19 13.58
C ASN A 10 13.47 22.01 15.11
N GLN A 11 14.33 21.09 15.56
CA GLN A 11 15.48 21.45 16.42
C GLN A 11 16.49 20.30 16.58
N PHE A 12 17.63 20.39 15.90
CA PHE A 12 18.80 19.54 16.16
C PHE A 12 19.60 20.08 17.38
N PHE A 13 20.21 19.17 18.14
CA PHE A 13 21.09 19.39 19.31
C PHE A 13 20.47 19.86 20.63
N ARG A 14 20.30 18.92 21.58
CA ARG A 14 21.10 18.85 22.83
C ARG A 14 20.87 17.53 23.61
N SER A 15 21.96 16.85 23.95
CA SER A 15 22.03 15.75 24.94
C SER A 15 21.95 16.29 26.38
N LYS A 16 21.51 15.59 27.43
CA LYS A 16 21.88 14.23 27.92
C LYS A 16 20.76 13.63 28.82
N PRO A 17 20.81 12.33 29.18
CA PRO A 17 19.72 11.62 29.88
C PRO A 17 19.79 11.72 31.41
N SER A 18 18.67 11.38 32.09
CA SER A 18 18.63 11.07 33.53
C SER A 18 17.64 9.94 33.82
N THR A 19 18.05 9.00 34.68
CA THR A 19 17.29 7.81 35.09
C THR A 19 16.70 7.96 36.50
N ARG A 20 15.42 7.60 36.70
CA ARG A 20 14.91 6.72 37.80
C ARG A 20 13.36 6.68 37.77
N VAL A 21 12.78 5.47 37.63
CA VAL A 21 12.16 4.62 38.68
C VAL A 21 10.72 5.01 39.05
N HIS A 22 9.82 4.04 38.86
CA HIS A 22 8.38 4.06 39.13
C HIS A 22 8.03 4.14 40.62
N HIS A 23 6.92 4.83 40.97
CA HIS A 23 5.94 4.44 42.01
C HIS A 23 4.58 5.15 41.73
N PRO A 24 3.41 4.51 41.92
CA PRO A 24 2.09 5.14 41.86
C PRO A 24 1.48 5.33 43.29
N PRO A 25 0.20 5.72 43.42
CA PRO A 25 -0.32 7.07 43.27
C PRO A 25 -0.74 7.69 44.63
N GLY A 26 -0.77 9.02 44.73
CA GLY A 26 -1.26 9.72 45.92
C GLY A 26 -1.75 11.12 45.55
N GLY A 27 -2.99 11.45 45.94
CA GLY A 27 -3.60 12.75 45.65
C GLY A 27 -3.71 13.67 46.87
N ALA A 28 -4.29 14.85 46.61
CA ALA A 28 -4.73 15.91 47.53
C ALA A 28 -3.71 17.00 47.95
N SER A 29 -4.27 18.21 48.11
CA SER A 29 -3.75 19.36 48.86
C SER A 29 -2.79 20.36 48.17
N SER A 30 -3.36 21.09 47.21
CA SER A 30 -3.31 22.57 47.08
C SER A 30 -2.37 23.40 47.98
N PHE A 31 -1.60 24.31 47.36
CA PHE A 31 -1.45 25.72 47.77
C PHE A 31 -1.23 26.58 46.50
N GLY A 32 -1.68 27.84 46.48
CA GLY A 32 -1.70 28.66 45.25
C GLY A 32 -1.39 30.14 45.44
N PHE A 33 -1.80 30.94 44.44
CA PHE A 33 -1.74 32.41 44.21
C PHE A 33 -0.74 32.89 43.14
N GLY A 34 -1.23 33.69 42.17
CA GLY A 34 -0.41 34.24 41.08
C GLY A 34 -1.18 34.82 39.86
N TYR A 35 -2.04 35.81 40.10
CA TYR A 35 -2.85 36.65 39.19
C TYR A 35 -2.52 36.83 37.67
N SER A 36 -3.62 37.12 36.93
CA SER A 36 -3.75 37.98 35.72
C SER A 36 -3.37 37.42 34.33
N ALA A 37 -4.05 37.76 33.22
CA ALA A 37 -5.37 38.38 32.99
C ALA A 37 -5.81 38.28 31.49
N PHE A 38 -7.04 38.74 31.20
CA PHE A 38 -7.66 39.11 29.91
C PHE A 38 -8.33 38.06 29.01
N THR A 39 -9.66 38.24 28.90
CA THR A 39 -10.57 37.80 27.83
C THR A 39 -11.57 38.94 27.54
N PRO A 40 -11.91 39.27 26.29
CA PRO A 40 -12.96 40.25 25.99
C PRO A 40 -14.35 39.60 25.81
N THR A 41 -15.21 39.88 26.79
CA THR A 41 -16.66 40.27 26.70
C THR A 41 -17.62 39.61 25.69
N CYS A 42 -18.74 39.09 26.24
CA CYS A 42 -20.01 38.83 25.56
C CYS A 42 -20.84 40.11 25.32
N ASP A 43 -21.92 39.98 24.55
CA ASP A 43 -23.16 40.76 24.74
C ASP A 43 -24.42 39.89 24.56
N LYS A 44 -25.48 40.21 25.33
CA LYS A 44 -26.84 39.60 25.30
C LYS A 44 -27.86 40.61 25.84
N PRO A 45 -29.11 40.59 25.34
CA PRO A 45 -30.28 40.38 26.22
C PRO A 45 -31.40 39.54 25.53
N ALA A 46 -32.53 39.15 26.13
CA ALA A 46 -32.94 38.75 27.49
C ALA A 46 -34.40 38.17 27.42
N ALA A 47 -34.94 37.63 28.53
CA ALA A 47 -36.34 37.15 28.72
C ALA A 47 -36.79 35.85 27.96
N SER A 48 -37.69 34.98 28.49
CA SER A 48 -38.22 34.79 29.85
C SER A 48 -38.93 33.42 30.04
N THR A 49 -39.03 32.98 31.32
CA THR A 49 -40.10 32.14 31.94
C THR A 49 -40.38 30.67 31.57
N GLN A 50 -40.18 29.82 32.59
CA GLN A 50 -41.06 28.75 33.13
C GLN A 50 -41.16 27.32 32.51
N GLU A 51 -40.53 26.39 33.23
CA GLU A 51 -41.09 25.15 33.83
C GLU A 51 -42.18 24.33 33.08
N THR A 52 -41.89 23.05 32.83
CA THR A 52 -42.33 21.94 33.72
C THR A 52 -41.78 20.57 33.29
N THR A 53 -41.48 19.72 34.27
CA THR A 53 -41.20 18.27 34.16
C THR A 53 -42.13 17.56 35.16
N PRO A 54 -42.54 16.26 35.00
CA PRO A 54 -41.63 15.17 35.35
C PRO A 54 -41.79 13.78 34.66
N LYS A 55 -40.66 13.06 34.66
CA LYS A 55 -40.41 11.61 34.85
C LYS A 55 -41.60 10.64 35.03
N GLN A 56 -41.51 9.45 34.42
CA GLN A 56 -41.19 8.12 35.06
C GLN A 56 -41.36 6.97 34.04
N GLN A 57 -40.31 6.18 33.75
CA GLN A 57 -39.87 4.91 34.37
C GLN A 57 -40.55 3.61 33.85
N ALA A 58 -39.67 2.70 33.43
CA ALA A 58 -39.88 1.41 32.78
C ALA A 58 -40.64 0.32 33.57
N THR A 59 -41.14 -0.70 32.85
CA THR A 59 -40.99 -2.12 33.24
C THR A 59 -41.17 -3.08 32.05
N CYS A 60 -40.55 -4.26 32.14
CA CYS A 60 -40.66 -5.36 31.16
C CYS A 60 -41.79 -6.33 31.53
N LEU A 61 -42.31 -7.09 30.55
CA LEU A 61 -42.96 -8.40 30.77
C LEU A 61 -42.68 -9.38 29.61
N LEU A 62 -42.57 -10.67 29.95
CA LEU A 62 -42.44 -11.83 29.06
C LEU A 62 -43.72 -12.69 29.15
N ALA A 63 -44.16 -13.34 28.06
CA ALA A 63 -44.96 -14.60 28.08
C ALA A 63 -45.17 -15.23 26.68
N ASP A 64 -44.34 -16.22 26.33
CA ASP A 64 -44.65 -17.63 25.97
C ASP A 64 -45.82 -18.14 25.08
N LYS A 65 -45.47 -19.20 24.31
CA LYS A 65 -46.23 -20.35 23.71
C LYS A 65 -46.95 -20.14 22.35
N ALA A 66 -46.55 -20.84 21.27
CA ALA A 66 -46.77 -22.26 20.85
C ALA A 66 -48.08 -22.41 20.02
N ASP A 67 -48.21 -23.22 18.94
CA ASP A 67 -47.67 -24.55 18.62
C ASP A 67 -47.59 -24.89 17.09
N GLN A 68 -46.60 -25.74 16.74
CA GLN A 68 -46.59 -26.92 15.82
C GLN A 68 -46.93 -26.96 14.30
N ASN A 69 -45.97 -27.58 13.58
CA ASN A 69 -46.03 -28.67 12.59
C ASN A 69 -46.57 -28.49 11.14
N THR A 70 -45.70 -28.77 10.16
CA THR A 70 -45.68 -30.09 9.48
C THR A 70 -44.39 -30.32 8.66
N GLU A 71 -43.88 -31.54 8.69
CA GLU A 71 -42.73 -32.03 7.90
C GLU A 71 -43.19 -32.60 6.55
N ASN A 72 -42.28 -32.72 5.58
CA ASN A 72 -42.30 -33.85 4.64
C ASN A 72 -40.94 -34.04 3.94
N ASP A 73 -40.37 -35.23 4.08
CA ASP A 73 -39.18 -35.68 3.35
C ASP A 73 -39.50 -36.00 1.87
N ASN A 74 -38.51 -35.84 0.98
CA ASN A 74 -37.84 -37.02 0.41
C ASN A 74 -36.73 -36.69 -0.60
N SER A 75 -35.71 -37.56 -0.60
CA SER A 75 -34.67 -37.66 -1.62
C SER A 75 -35.18 -38.29 -2.94
N CYS A 76 -34.50 -38.06 -4.06
CA CYS A 76 -33.54 -39.03 -4.65
C CYS A 76 -33.20 -38.67 -6.12
N ALA A 77 -32.16 -39.29 -6.68
CA ALA A 77 -31.67 -39.03 -8.04
C ALA A 77 -31.84 -40.25 -8.98
N ASN A 78 -32.19 -40.00 -10.25
CA ASN A 78 -31.84 -40.81 -11.42
C ASN A 78 -32.15 -39.98 -12.69
N LYS A 79 -31.17 -39.71 -13.56
CA LYS A 79 -30.67 -40.55 -14.68
C LYS A 79 -31.62 -40.73 -15.87
N ASN A 80 -31.17 -40.15 -16.98
CA ASN A 80 -30.97 -40.77 -18.29
C ASN A 80 -32.06 -40.73 -19.40
N THR A 81 -31.64 -40.04 -20.49
CA THR A 81 -31.89 -40.30 -21.93
C THR A 81 -33.23 -39.89 -22.55
N LEU A 82 -33.15 -38.98 -23.52
CA LEU A 82 -33.41 -39.35 -24.92
C LEU A 82 -32.67 -38.41 -25.89
N THR A 83 -32.12 -39.00 -26.95
CA THR A 83 -31.23 -38.40 -27.95
C THR A 83 -32.00 -37.82 -29.14
N ARG A 84 -31.48 -36.74 -29.77
CA ARG A 84 -31.63 -36.58 -31.23
C ARG A 84 -30.43 -35.86 -31.87
N THR A 85 -30.01 -36.42 -32.99
CA THR A 85 -28.84 -36.11 -33.83
C THR A 85 -29.07 -34.96 -34.81
N SER A 86 -28.01 -34.22 -35.19
CA SER A 86 -27.52 -34.13 -36.60
C SER A 86 -26.29 -33.22 -36.74
N ASP A 87 -25.38 -33.60 -37.64
CA ASP A 87 -24.03 -33.05 -37.85
C ASP A 87 -23.92 -31.94 -38.93
N SER A 88 -22.67 -31.51 -39.18
CA SER A 88 -22.07 -30.72 -40.30
C SER A 88 -21.64 -29.28 -39.91
N GLN A 89 -20.38 -28.80 -39.99
CA GLN A 89 -19.28 -28.88 -41.02
C GLN A 89 -19.76 -28.37 -42.40
N SER A 90 -19.11 -27.53 -43.22
CA SER A 90 -17.87 -26.71 -43.23
C SER A 90 -18.00 -25.67 -44.40
N ALA A 91 -17.10 -24.78 -44.82
CA ALA A 91 -15.71 -24.44 -44.44
C ALA A 91 -15.30 -23.00 -44.92
N ILE A 92 -14.04 -22.66 -44.62
CA ILE A 92 -13.10 -21.67 -45.19
C ILE A 92 -13.20 -21.44 -46.72
N ASP A 93 -13.02 -20.18 -47.20
CA ASP A 93 -12.04 -19.89 -48.28
C ASP A 93 -11.65 -18.39 -48.46
N ASN A 94 -10.47 -18.15 -49.05
CA ASN A 94 -9.87 -16.84 -49.35
C ASN A 94 -9.84 -16.55 -50.86
N SER A 95 -9.96 -15.28 -51.30
CA SER A 95 -9.03 -14.61 -52.27
C SER A 95 -9.58 -13.33 -52.93
N THR A 96 -8.65 -12.43 -53.25
CA THR A 96 -8.71 -11.28 -54.21
C THR A 96 -7.71 -11.64 -55.36
N PRO A 97 -7.52 -10.93 -56.52
CA PRO A 97 -7.93 -9.55 -56.85
C PRO A 97 -8.33 -9.25 -58.33
N SER A 98 -8.71 -8.00 -58.64
CA SER A 98 -8.46 -7.33 -59.96
C SER A 98 -8.81 -5.82 -59.96
N GLN A 99 -8.10 -5.03 -60.76
CA GLN A 99 -8.40 -3.62 -61.15
C GLN A 99 -8.93 -3.59 -62.60
N PRO A 100 -9.54 -2.47 -63.11
CA PRO A 100 -8.73 -1.52 -63.92
C PRO A 100 -9.16 -0.01 -63.95
N GLU A 101 -8.16 0.84 -64.22
CA GLU A 101 -8.09 2.04 -65.12
C GLU A 101 -8.98 3.32 -64.99
N ASP A 102 -8.27 4.44 -64.71
CA ASP A 102 -8.25 5.79 -65.33
C ASP A 102 -9.50 6.57 -65.82
N LYS A 103 -9.57 7.87 -65.40
CA LYS A 103 -9.58 9.04 -66.32
C LYS A 103 -9.39 10.42 -65.65
N ASP A 104 -8.81 11.33 -66.44
CA ASP A 104 -8.40 12.72 -66.18
C ASP A 104 -9.40 13.67 -65.50
N ALA A 105 -8.90 14.66 -64.74
CA ALA A 105 -8.93 16.08 -65.16
C ALA A 105 -8.25 17.06 -64.16
N ASN A 106 -7.55 18.05 -64.72
CA ASN A 106 -6.71 19.02 -64.01
C ASN A 106 -7.48 20.31 -63.61
N LYS A 107 -7.39 20.77 -62.35
CA LYS A 107 -7.50 22.21 -62.04
C LYS A 107 -6.96 22.61 -60.67
N SER A 108 -5.85 23.37 -60.68
CA SER A 108 -5.32 24.05 -59.50
C SER A 108 -6.14 25.29 -59.11
N LEU A 109 -6.44 25.47 -57.83
CA LEU A 109 -6.78 26.78 -57.26
C LEU A 109 -5.80 27.15 -56.15
N LYS A 110 -4.99 28.18 -56.41
CA LYS A 110 -4.07 28.77 -55.43
C LYS A 110 -4.86 29.74 -54.54
N THR A 111 -4.81 29.55 -53.23
CA THR A 111 -5.17 30.60 -52.25
C THR A 111 -3.93 30.96 -51.44
N ASN A 112 -3.35 32.12 -51.76
CA ASN A 112 -2.24 32.69 -50.99
C ASN A 112 -2.78 33.28 -49.69
N VAL A 113 -2.58 32.60 -48.55
CA VAL A 113 -2.70 33.21 -47.23
C VAL A 113 -1.33 33.17 -46.55
N LYS A 114 -0.64 34.31 -46.54
CA LYS A 114 0.56 34.51 -45.72
C LYS A 114 0.14 34.55 -44.25
N VAL A 115 0.36 33.45 -43.53
CA VAL A 115 0.27 33.46 -42.06
C VAL A 115 1.54 34.12 -41.50
N HIS A 116 1.37 35.27 -40.87
CA HIS A 116 2.45 36.01 -40.24
C HIS A 116 2.76 35.38 -38.88
N ASN A 117 3.94 34.78 -38.71
CA ASN A 117 4.38 34.34 -37.38
C ASN A 117 4.90 35.55 -36.59
N PRO A 118 4.34 35.87 -35.40
CA PRO A 118 4.92 36.85 -34.49
C PRO A 118 6.15 36.25 -33.77
N PRO A 119 7.18 37.05 -33.45
CA PRO A 119 8.36 36.55 -32.76
C PRO A 119 8.13 36.42 -31.25
N GLY A 120 8.40 35.24 -30.71
CA GLY A 120 8.62 35.04 -29.26
C GLY A 120 7.36 34.96 -28.39
N GLY A 121 6.96 33.73 -28.04
CA GLY A 121 5.99 33.47 -26.98
C GLY A 121 6.15 32.03 -26.48
N ARG A 122 6.55 31.86 -25.22
CA ARG A 122 6.64 30.52 -24.60
C ARG A 122 5.21 30.03 -24.34
N SER A 123 4.87 28.83 -24.80
CA SER A 123 3.61 28.19 -24.41
C SER A 123 3.71 27.73 -22.96
N CYS A 124 2.91 28.33 -22.07
CA CYS A 124 2.77 27.87 -20.71
C CYS A 124 1.87 26.63 -20.68
N CYS A 125 2.42 25.49 -20.27
CA CYS A 125 1.60 24.39 -19.77
C CYS A 125 0.94 24.81 -18.46
N VAL A 126 -0.36 24.55 -18.31
CA VAL A 126 -1.12 24.84 -17.08
C VAL A 126 -0.70 23.84 -16.01
N GLY A 127 0.27 24.22 -15.19
CA GLY A 127 0.59 23.53 -13.93
C GLY A 127 -0.30 24.06 -12.81
N ALA A 128 -0.97 23.16 -12.08
CA ALA A 128 -1.78 23.51 -10.92
C ALA A 128 -0.92 24.03 -9.76
N ASP A 129 -1.54 24.87 -8.92
CA ASP A 129 -0.89 25.70 -7.90
C ASP A 129 0.04 24.95 -6.93
N ILE A 130 1.34 25.26 -7.02
CA ILE A 130 2.29 25.10 -5.90
C ILE A 130 3.15 26.36 -5.79
N GLY A 131 2.93 27.14 -4.73
CA GLY A 131 3.91 28.08 -4.18
C GLY A 131 4.07 29.41 -4.92
N SER A 132 3.24 30.38 -4.56
CA SER A 132 3.30 31.81 -4.95
C SER A 132 4.54 32.58 -4.41
N ASN A 133 5.68 31.92 -4.23
CA ASN A 133 6.94 32.52 -3.77
C ASN A 133 8.22 31.96 -4.43
N LEU A 134 8.14 31.02 -5.40
CA LEU A 134 9.33 30.49 -6.10
C LEU A 134 9.61 31.11 -7.48
N GLY A 135 8.82 32.09 -7.92
CA GLY A 135 8.96 32.76 -9.23
C GLY A 135 10.21 33.65 -9.41
N LEU A 136 11.20 33.58 -8.50
CA LEU A 136 12.35 34.48 -8.45
C LEU A 136 13.72 33.81 -8.68
N PHE A 137 13.77 32.49 -8.93
CA PHE A 137 15.04 31.80 -9.18
C PHE A 137 15.33 31.60 -10.67
N CYS A 138 16.54 31.96 -11.09
CA CYS A 138 17.03 31.71 -12.45
C CYS A 138 16.97 30.19 -12.77
N PRO A 139 16.59 29.77 -13.99
CA PRO A 139 16.56 28.35 -14.37
C PRO A 139 17.88 27.60 -14.09
N ARG A 140 19.02 28.27 -14.18
CA ARG A 140 20.34 27.72 -13.81
C ARG A 140 20.46 27.34 -12.33
N PHE A 141 19.80 28.07 -11.43
CA PHE A 141 19.82 27.79 -9.99
C PHE A 141 18.97 26.55 -9.65
N VAL A 142 17.79 26.42 -10.27
CA VAL A 142 16.95 25.22 -10.15
C VAL A 142 17.68 23.99 -10.70
N GLN A 143 18.33 24.12 -11.86
CA GLN A 143 19.15 23.06 -12.44
C GLN A 143 20.36 22.68 -11.56
N MET A 144 21.01 23.67 -10.93
CA MET A 144 22.11 23.42 -9.99
C MET A 144 21.64 22.67 -8.74
N ILE A 145 20.46 22.99 -8.19
CA ILE A 145 19.88 22.25 -7.05
C ILE A 145 19.62 20.79 -7.45
N ALA A 146 18.99 20.54 -8.60
CA ALA A 146 18.73 19.18 -9.07
C ALA A 146 20.03 18.34 -9.21
N ILE A 147 21.09 18.93 -9.76
CA ILE A 147 22.41 18.28 -9.86
C ILE A 147 22.99 17.98 -8.46
N LEU A 148 22.84 18.89 -7.49
CA LEU A 148 23.30 18.68 -6.11
C LEU A 148 22.51 17.58 -5.40
N GLU A 149 21.20 17.49 -5.63
CA GLU A 149 20.35 16.39 -5.12
C GLU A 149 20.75 15.04 -5.72
N GLU A 150 20.96 14.95 -7.04
CA GLU A 150 21.44 13.72 -7.69
C GLU A 150 22.82 13.28 -7.19
N LEU A 151 23.75 14.23 -7.00
CA LEU A 151 25.07 13.96 -6.45
C LEU A 151 25.01 13.49 -4.99
N LEU A 152 24.11 14.07 -4.18
CA LEU A 152 23.87 13.66 -2.81
C LEU A 152 23.27 12.24 -2.75
N GLU A 153 22.22 11.96 -3.53
CA GLU A 153 21.63 10.62 -3.62
C GLU A 153 22.66 9.58 -4.07
N ALA A 154 23.45 9.86 -5.12
CA ALA A 154 24.48 8.95 -5.60
C ALA A 154 25.58 8.69 -4.55
N SER A 155 25.96 9.71 -3.79
CA SER A 155 26.95 9.60 -2.71
C SER A 155 26.41 8.79 -1.52
N LEU A 156 25.17 9.05 -1.10
CA LEU A 156 24.49 8.29 -0.05
C LEU A 156 24.30 6.83 -0.46
N VAL A 157 23.87 6.54 -1.70
CA VAL A 157 23.73 5.18 -2.21
C VAL A 157 25.06 4.42 -2.14
N ARG A 158 26.16 5.04 -2.59
CA ARG A 158 27.50 4.41 -2.52
C ARG A 158 27.89 4.09 -1.08
N PHE A 159 27.76 5.06 -0.17
CA PHE A 159 28.07 4.88 1.25
C PHE A 159 27.20 3.78 1.90
N LEU A 160 25.89 3.84 1.70
CA LEU A 160 24.94 2.93 2.33
C LEU A 160 25.02 1.50 1.77
N SER A 161 25.42 1.32 0.51
CA SER A 161 25.61 -0.01 -0.12
C SER A 161 26.74 -0.86 0.48
N ILE A 162 27.52 -0.31 1.41
CA ILE A 162 28.55 -1.01 2.19
C ILE A 162 27.92 -1.80 3.35
N PHE A 163 26.76 -1.37 3.86
CA PHE A 163 26.13 -1.93 5.06
C PHE A 163 25.13 -3.04 4.72
N SER A 164 25.12 -4.10 5.53
CA SER A 164 24.26 -5.27 5.31
C SER A 164 22.85 -5.07 5.85
N ILE A 165 21.94 -4.58 5.01
CA ILE A 165 20.50 -4.53 5.30
C ILE A 165 19.81 -5.61 4.49
N SER A 166 19.31 -6.64 5.18
CA SER A 166 18.75 -7.83 4.53
C SER A 166 17.36 -7.59 3.97
N HIS A 167 16.46 -6.97 4.76
CA HIS A 167 15.05 -6.85 4.41
C HIS A 167 14.43 -5.51 4.85
N VAL A 168 13.76 -4.85 3.90
CA VAL A 168 12.91 -3.67 4.14
C VAL A 168 11.45 -4.01 3.85
N ALA A 169 10.55 -3.75 4.79
CA ALA A 169 9.12 -3.88 4.62
C ALA A 169 8.45 -2.49 4.48
N ILE A 170 7.42 -2.35 3.63
CA ILE A 170 6.79 -1.06 3.35
C ILE A 170 5.27 -1.19 3.27
N VAL A 171 4.56 -0.37 4.04
CA VAL A 171 3.11 -0.15 3.92
C VAL A 171 2.85 1.02 2.99
N LEU A 172 2.29 0.75 1.80
CA LEU A 172 2.13 1.70 0.68
C LEU A 172 0.90 2.64 0.86
N ASP A 173 0.78 3.28 2.02
CA ASP A 173 -0.41 4.04 2.43
C ASP A 173 -0.41 5.50 1.90
N GLY A 174 -1.60 6.05 1.70
CA GLY A 174 -1.82 7.44 1.29
C GLY A 174 -2.36 7.64 -0.13
N ASN A 175 -2.46 6.60 -0.97
CA ASN A 175 -2.89 6.72 -2.38
C ASN A 175 -4.22 7.47 -2.55
N ARG A 176 -5.25 7.12 -1.77
CA ARG A 176 -6.57 7.80 -1.80
C ARG A 176 -6.52 9.24 -1.26
N ARG A 177 -5.65 9.53 -0.28
CA ARG A 177 -5.43 10.90 0.21
C ARG A 177 -4.73 11.75 -0.84
N TYR A 178 -3.75 11.19 -1.53
CA TYR A 178 -3.04 11.84 -2.62
C TYR A 178 -4.01 12.17 -3.76
N ALA A 179 -4.86 11.21 -4.16
CA ALA A 179 -5.91 11.44 -5.15
C ALA A 179 -6.80 12.63 -4.79
N LYS A 180 -7.33 12.64 -3.56
CA LYS A 180 -8.18 13.72 -3.04
C LYS A 180 -7.44 15.07 -3.04
N ASN A 181 -6.19 15.11 -2.60
CA ASN A 181 -5.39 16.33 -2.52
C ASN A 181 -5.06 16.92 -3.91
N MET A 182 -4.95 16.07 -4.93
CA MET A 182 -4.64 16.47 -6.32
C MET A 182 -5.88 16.67 -7.19
N GLY A 183 -7.10 16.46 -6.66
CA GLY A 183 -8.34 16.56 -7.43
C GLY A 183 -8.53 15.47 -8.49
N ILE A 184 -7.82 14.34 -8.37
CA ILE A 184 -7.85 13.22 -9.34
C ILE A 184 -8.64 12.02 -8.80
N SER A 185 -8.99 11.07 -9.68
CA SER A 185 -9.73 9.86 -9.29
C SER A 185 -8.91 8.96 -8.35
N GLN A 186 -9.60 8.16 -7.51
CA GLN A 186 -8.93 7.18 -6.66
C GLN A 186 -8.07 6.21 -7.46
N LEU A 187 -8.59 5.73 -8.61
CA LEU A 187 -7.87 4.87 -9.54
C LEU A 187 -6.54 5.50 -9.96
N GLU A 188 -6.54 6.78 -10.33
CA GLU A 188 -5.31 7.47 -10.73
C GLU A 188 -4.31 7.62 -9.57
N GLY A 189 -4.77 7.96 -8.35
CA GLY A 189 -3.89 7.97 -7.19
C GLY A 189 -3.27 6.61 -6.85
N HIS A 190 -3.99 5.51 -7.10
CA HIS A 190 -3.44 4.15 -6.97
C HIS A 190 -2.42 3.84 -8.08
N LYS A 191 -2.65 4.25 -9.34
CA LYS A 191 -1.66 4.12 -10.42
C LYS A 191 -0.36 4.88 -10.12
N GLN A 192 -0.45 6.12 -9.65
CA GLN A 192 0.73 6.90 -9.26
C GLN A 192 1.53 6.19 -8.15
N GLY A 193 0.83 5.53 -7.22
CA GLY A 193 1.43 4.63 -6.23
C GLY A 193 2.13 3.40 -6.85
N ALA A 194 1.55 2.78 -7.87
CA ALA A 194 2.17 1.64 -8.56
C ALA A 194 3.41 2.07 -9.38
N LEU A 195 3.32 3.16 -10.15
CA LEU A 195 4.44 3.72 -10.93
C LEU A 195 5.65 4.08 -10.04
N LEU A 196 5.41 4.49 -8.80
CA LEU A 196 6.46 4.78 -7.84
C LEU A 196 7.27 3.54 -7.42
N ILE A 197 6.68 2.34 -7.43
CA ILE A 197 7.42 1.08 -7.19
C ILE A 197 8.58 0.95 -8.18
N LYS A 198 8.38 1.35 -9.45
CA LYS A 198 9.43 1.34 -10.50
C LYS A 198 10.57 2.32 -10.23
N LYS A 199 10.35 3.37 -9.42
CA LYS A 199 11.40 4.30 -8.98
C LYS A 199 12.14 3.79 -7.74
N VAL A 200 11.40 3.18 -6.81
CA VAL A 200 11.89 2.77 -5.49
C VAL A 200 12.60 1.40 -5.52
N LEU A 201 12.15 0.43 -6.34
CA LEU A 201 12.80 -0.89 -6.41
C LEU A 201 14.26 -0.81 -6.91
N PRO A 202 14.60 -0.03 -7.95
CA PRO A 202 16.00 0.16 -8.36
C PRO A 202 16.88 0.80 -7.29
N LEU A 203 16.32 1.60 -6.36
CA LEU A 203 17.07 2.13 -5.23
C LEU A 203 17.51 1.00 -4.28
N PHE A 204 16.61 0.08 -3.95
CA PHE A 204 16.94 -1.08 -3.09
C PHE A 204 17.95 -2.03 -3.75
N ILE A 205 17.85 -2.23 -5.07
CA ILE A 205 18.86 -2.99 -5.84
C ILE A 205 20.24 -2.31 -5.75
N LYS A 206 20.33 -0.99 -5.95
CA LYS A 206 21.59 -0.23 -5.81
C LYS A 206 22.17 -0.27 -4.39
N LEU A 207 21.30 -0.31 -3.38
CA LEU A 207 21.66 -0.45 -1.97
C LEU A 207 21.97 -1.91 -1.56
N ARG A 208 21.91 -2.88 -2.50
CA ARG A 208 22.15 -4.31 -2.28
C ARG A 208 21.20 -4.96 -1.26
N ILE A 209 20.03 -4.38 -1.04
CA ILE A 209 19.01 -4.94 -0.16
C ILE A 209 18.38 -6.15 -0.86
N LYS A 210 18.45 -7.32 -0.22
CA LYS A 210 18.10 -8.60 -0.85
C LYS A 210 16.61 -8.87 -0.87
N TYR A 211 15.86 -8.43 0.13
CA TYR A 211 14.43 -8.68 0.27
C TYR A 211 13.65 -7.37 0.46
N VAL A 212 12.50 -7.24 -0.20
CA VAL A 212 11.57 -6.13 -0.01
C VAL A 212 10.15 -6.66 0.09
N SER A 213 9.46 -6.44 1.20
CA SER A 213 8.03 -6.77 1.35
C SER A 213 7.17 -5.54 1.18
N MET A 214 6.17 -5.57 0.30
CA MET A 214 5.25 -4.46 0.06
C MET A 214 3.82 -4.84 0.42
N PHE A 215 3.17 -4.05 1.27
CA PHE A 215 1.76 -4.25 1.60
C PHE A 215 0.88 -3.62 0.53
N VAL A 216 0.35 -4.46 -0.38
CA VAL A 216 -0.40 -4.03 -1.56
C VAL A 216 -1.91 -4.10 -1.34
N PHE A 217 -2.41 -5.17 -0.70
CA PHE A 217 -3.84 -5.31 -0.39
C PHE A 217 -4.05 -6.15 0.87
N SER A 218 -4.80 -5.63 1.85
CA SER A 218 -5.09 -6.34 3.10
C SER A 218 -6.44 -7.05 3.08
N ILE A 219 -6.64 -8.06 3.93
CA ILE A 219 -7.93 -8.76 4.03
C ILE A 219 -9.04 -7.79 4.47
N GLU A 220 -8.75 -6.84 5.37
CA GLU A 220 -9.72 -5.84 5.80
C GLU A 220 -10.12 -4.92 4.64
N ASN A 221 -9.34 -4.83 3.56
CA ASN A 221 -9.68 -3.97 2.41
C ASN A 221 -10.84 -4.52 1.58
N PHE A 222 -11.21 -5.81 1.71
CA PHE A 222 -12.45 -6.35 1.14
C PHE A 222 -13.72 -5.70 1.70
N SER A 223 -13.67 -5.12 2.90
CA SER A 223 -14.79 -4.37 3.52
C SER A 223 -15.04 -2.99 2.89
N ARG A 224 -14.19 -2.54 1.97
CA ARG A 224 -14.37 -1.27 1.26
C ARG A 224 -15.47 -1.40 0.20
N GLU A 225 -15.94 -0.26 -0.27
CA GLU A 225 -16.82 -0.18 -1.44
C GLU A 225 -16.27 -0.98 -2.63
N ARG A 226 -17.15 -1.76 -3.27
CA ARG A 226 -16.80 -2.69 -4.37
C ARG A 226 -16.07 -2.01 -5.52
N GLU A 227 -16.40 -0.76 -5.85
CA GLU A 227 -15.68 0.00 -6.87
C GLU A 227 -14.23 0.30 -6.45
N SER A 228 -13.99 0.69 -5.19
CA SER A 228 -12.65 0.95 -4.64
C SER A 228 -11.79 -0.32 -4.62
N VAL A 229 -12.41 -1.47 -4.29
CA VAL A 229 -11.78 -2.79 -4.36
C VAL A 229 -11.40 -3.16 -5.80
N ASN A 230 -12.35 -3.08 -6.73
CA ASN A 230 -12.13 -3.39 -8.15
C ASN A 230 -11.08 -2.47 -8.80
N ASN A 231 -11.09 -1.17 -8.49
CA ASN A 231 -10.07 -0.21 -8.93
C ASN A 231 -8.68 -0.59 -8.41
N THR A 232 -8.58 -1.13 -7.19
CA THR A 232 -7.30 -1.61 -6.64
C THR A 232 -6.82 -2.88 -7.35
N PHE A 233 -7.70 -3.87 -7.56
CA PHE A 233 -7.37 -5.10 -8.29
C PHE A 233 -6.94 -4.83 -9.74
N ARG A 234 -7.60 -3.87 -10.39
CA ARG A 234 -7.21 -3.37 -11.71
C ARG A 234 -5.79 -2.81 -11.71
N VAL A 235 -5.43 -1.96 -10.74
CA VAL A 235 -4.06 -1.41 -10.67
C VAL A 235 -3.00 -2.48 -10.41
N ILE A 236 -3.29 -3.49 -9.58
CA ILE A 236 -2.34 -4.60 -9.33
C ILE A 236 -2.07 -5.35 -10.64
N ARG A 237 -3.12 -5.69 -11.39
CA ARG A 237 -3.03 -6.34 -12.71
C ARG A 237 -2.29 -5.48 -13.73
N ASP A 238 -2.80 -4.26 -13.96
CA ASP A 238 -2.38 -3.37 -15.05
C ASP A 238 -0.97 -2.77 -14.82
N TYR A 239 -0.43 -2.73 -13.59
CA TYR A 239 0.83 -2.03 -13.27
C TYR A 239 1.85 -2.81 -12.42
N ILE A 240 1.49 -3.93 -11.79
CA ILE A 240 2.49 -4.80 -11.13
C ILE A 240 2.82 -5.99 -12.01
N VAL A 241 1.86 -6.53 -12.76
CA VAL A 241 2.06 -7.78 -13.53
C VAL A 241 2.31 -7.51 -15.01
N ALA A 242 1.77 -6.43 -15.58
CA ALA A 242 2.20 -5.95 -16.90
C ALA A 242 3.70 -5.55 -16.98
N GLU A 243 4.37 -5.47 -15.83
CA GLU A 243 5.78 -5.08 -15.68
C GLU A 243 6.72 -6.29 -15.49
N GLU A 244 6.26 -7.48 -15.87
CA GLU A 244 6.99 -8.75 -15.82
C GLU A 244 8.38 -8.68 -16.48
N ASP A 245 8.46 -8.16 -17.71
CA ASP A 245 9.71 -8.02 -18.44
C ASP A 245 10.70 -7.12 -17.70
N TRP A 246 10.23 -5.97 -17.19
CA TRP A 246 11.03 -5.06 -16.39
C TRP A 246 11.51 -5.68 -15.07
N LEU A 247 10.69 -6.52 -14.43
CA LEU A 247 11.09 -7.28 -13.24
C LEU A 247 12.18 -8.32 -13.56
N ASN A 248 12.11 -8.97 -14.72
CA ASN A 248 13.15 -9.88 -15.22
C ASN A 248 14.45 -9.13 -15.57
N ASP A 249 14.37 -7.98 -16.25
CA ASP A 249 15.52 -7.10 -16.53
C ASP A 249 16.21 -6.63 -15.24
N CYS A 250 15.42 -6.37 -14.19
CA CYS A 250 15.92 -6.04 -12.86
C CYS A 250 16.42 -7.27 -12.06
N ASN A 251 16.44 -8.47 -12.65
CA ASN A 251 16.73 -9.75 -12.00
C ASN A 251 15.94 -9.94 -10.68
N SER A 252 14.66 -9.54 -10.67
CA SER A 252 13.80 -9.55 -9.49
C SER A 252 12.98 -10.83 -9.42
N ARG A 253 13.06 -11.59 -8.33
CA ARG A 253 12.18 -12.74 -8.06
C ARG A 253 10.95 -12.26 -7.30
N VAL A 254 9.76 -12.54 -7.81
CA VAL A 254 8.50 -12.23 -7.12
C VAL A 254 8.03 -13.43 -6.31
N VAL A 255 7.59 -13.16 -5.08
CA VAL A 255 6.84 -14.11 -4.23
C VAL A 255 5.62 -13.40 -3.66
N ILE A 256 4.57 -14.14 -3.33
CA ILE A 256 3.31 -13.59 -2.79
C ILE A 256 3.11 -14.14 -1.37
N SER A 257 2.66 -13.27 -0.46
CA SER A 257 2.18 -13.64 0.88
C SER A 257 0.72 -13.24 1.03
N GLY A 258 -0.17 -14.17 1.40
CA GLY A 258 -1.59 -13.91 1.64
C GLY A 258 -2.53 -14.95 1.03
N LYS A 259 -3.83 -14.80 1.32
CA LYS A 259 -4.92 -15.71 0.89
C LYS A 259 -5.36 -15.39 -0.54
N ILE A 260 -4.52 -15.74 -1.52
CA ILE A 260 -4.74 -15.44 -2.95
C ILE A 260 -6.04 -16.04 -3.49
N GLU A 261 -6.55 -17.09 -2.88
CA GLU A 261 -7.85 -17.72 -3.15
C GLU A 261 -9.06 -16.79 -2.87
N MET A 262 -8.86 -15.69 -2.14
CA MET A 262 -9.87 -14.64 -1.95
C MET A 262 -9.91 -13.62 -3.10
N LEU A 263 -8.93 -13.65 -4.01
CA LEU A 263 -8.85 -12.71 -5.14
C LEU A 263 -9.71 -13.21 -6.32
N PRO A 264 -10.15 -12.30 -7.21
CA PRO A 264 -10.73 -12.70 -8.50
C PRO A 264 -9.80 -13.66 -9.26
N GLY A 265 -10.36 -14.70 -9.88
CA GLY A 265 -9.58 -15.78 -10.49
C GLY A 265 -8.57 -15.30 -11.54
N ASP A 266 -8.93 -14.27 -12.30
CA ASP A 266 -8.04 -13.63 -13.27
C ASP A 266 -6.82 -12.97 -12.61
N LEU A 267 -6.99 -12.29 -11.47
CA LEU A 267 -5.90 -11.74 -10.67
C LEU A 267 -5.06 -12.83 -10.00
N MET A 268 -5.68 -13.89 -9.49
CA MET A 268 -4.98 -15.04 -8.89
C MET A 268 -4.06 -15.74 -9.90
N GLU A 269 -4.57 -16.03 -11.11
CA GLU A 269 -3.80 -16.61 -12.21
C GLU A 269 -2.65 -15.67 -12.62
N THR A 270 -2.97 -14.37 -12.76
CA THR A 270 -2.00 -13.33 -13.14
C THR A 270 -0.82 -13.25 -12.14
N LEU A 271 -1.08 -13.27 -10.83
CA LEU A 271 -0.03 -13.30 -9.80
C LEU A 271 0.76 -14.62 -9.80
N SER A 272 0.10 -15.75 -10.01
CA SER A 272 0.73 -17.07 -10.07
C SER A 272 1.69 -17.19 -11.25
N ASN A 273 1.31 -16.66 -12.41
CA ASN A 273 2.15 -16.58 -13.60
C ASN A 273 3.38 -15.69 -13.37
N LEU A 274 3.22 -14.54 -12.71
CA LEU A 274 4.34 -13.65 -12.36
C LEU A 274 5.38 -14.35 -11.44
N GLN A 275 4.90 -15.09 -10.42
CA GLN A 275 5.79 -15.91 -9.57
C GLN A 275 6.54 -16.97 -10.38
N LEU A 276 5.83 -17.72 -11.23
CA LEU A 276 6.42 -18.82 -12.00
C LEU A 276 7.55 -18.35 -12.92
N LYS A 277 7.32 -17.24 -13.63
CA LYS A 277 8.27 -16.71 -14.62
C LYS A 277 9.49 -16.06 -13.95
N THR A 278 9.29 -15.30 -12.88
CA THR A 278 10.39 -14.67 -12.13
C THR A 278 11.11 -15.63 -11.16
N ARG A 279 10.64 -16.88 -11.00
CA ARG A 279 11.17 -17.88 -10.04
C ARG A 279 12.67 -18.13 -10.15
N LYS A 280 13.23 -18.06 -11.37
CA LYS A 280 14.66 -18.31 -11.65
C LYS A 280 15.56 -17.12 -11.32
N ASN A 281 14.99 -15.95 -11.06
CA ASN A 281 15.76 -14.73 -10.81
C ASN A 281 16.50 -14.82 -9.48
N THR A 282 17.73 -14.31 -9.48
CA THR A 282 18.71 -14.46 -8.38
C THR A 282 19.02 -13.16 -7.67
N GLY A 283 18.52 -12.02 -8.17
CA GLY A 283 18.69 -10.69 -7.61
C GLY A 283 17.75 -10.42 -6.44
N ILE A 284 17.07 -9.28 -6.44
CA ILE A 284 16.20 -8.87 -5.33
C ILE A 284 14.94 -9.75 -5.25
N VAL A 285 14.50 -10.07 -4.04
CA VAL A 285 13.23 -10.78 -3.79
C VAL A 285 12.17 -9.75 -3.42
N LEU A 286 11.19 -9.57 -4.31
CA LEU A 286 10.02 -8.72 -4.07
C LEU A 286 8.87 -9.59 -3.55
N ASN A 287 8.57 -9.46 -2.25
CA ASN A 287 7.42 -10.09 -1.62
C ASN A 287 6.21 -9.15 -1.67
N ILE A 288 5.16 -9.59 -2.35
CA ILE A 288 3.92 -8.82 -2.48
C ILE A 288 2.91 -9.39 -1.48
N CYS A 289 2.56 -8.61 -0.46
CA CYS A 289 1.53 -8.99 0.48
C CYS A 289 0.15 -8.55 -0.06
N CYS A 290 -0.64 -9.52 -0.54
CA CYS A 290 -1.93 -9.30 -1.22
C CYS A 290 -2.97 -10.29 -0.69
N ALA A 291 -4.18 -9.80 -0.39
CA ALA A 291 -5.13 -10.51 0.47
C ALA A 291 -4.47 -11.02 1.77
N TYR A 292 -3.63 -10.17 2.36
CA TYR A 292 -2.78 -10.51 3.50
C TYR A 292 -3.30 -9.86 4.80
N SER A 293 -3.20 -10.60 5.91
CA SER A 293 -3.10 -10.05 7.27
C SER A 293 -2.23 -10.97 8.12
N SER A 294 -1.51 -10.45 9.11
CA SER A 294 -0.61 -11.27 9.95
C SER A 294 -1.41 -12.22 10.84
N THR A 295 -2.59 -11.80 11.31
CA THR A 295 -3.53 -12.71 11.99
C THR A 295 -3.86 -13.92 11.12
N SER A 296 -4.10 -13.72 9.82
CA SER A 296 -4.39 -14.82 8.88
C SER A 296 -3.18 -15.68 8.54
N GLU A 297 -1.96 -15.12 8.60
CA GLU A 297 -0.70 -15.86 8.46
C GLU A 297 -0.41 -16.72 9.68
N LEU A 298 -0.67 -16.21 10.89
CA LEU A 298 -0.55 -16.98 12.14
C LEU A 298 -1.57 -18.11 12.20
N GLU A 299 -2.79 -17.89 11.73
CA GLU A 299 -3.82 -18.93 11.55
C GLU A 299 -3.32 -20.04 10.60
N LEU A 300 -2.76 -19.66 9.44
CA LEU A 300 -2.19 -20.59 8.46
C LEU A 300 -1.00 -21.36 9.03
N ALA A 301 -0.07 -20.68 9.70
CA ALA A 301 1.11 -21.30 10.29
C ALA A 301 0.73 -22.30 11.39
N SER A 302 -0.28 -21.98 12.19
CA SER A 302 -0.82 -22.89 13.22
C SER A 302 -1.46 -24.13 12.60
N LYS A 303 -2.24 -23.97 11.51
CA LYS A 303 -2.82 -25.11 10.77
C LYS A 303 -1.75 -26.00 10.17
N ARG A 304 -0.79 -25.43 9.44
CA ARG A 304 0.36 -26.16 8.87
C ARG A 304 1.21 -26.87 9.91
N TYR A 305 1.34 -26.30 11.12
CA TYR A 305 2.01 -26.96 12.22
C TYR A 305 1.22 -28.21 12.65
N LEU A 306 -0.08 -28.09 12.88
CA LEU A 306 -0.95 -29.22 13.24
C LEU A 306 -0.95 -30.31 12.15
N ASP A 307 -1.03 -29.93 10.87
CA ASP A 307 -0.97 -30.83 9.72
C ASP A 307 0.39 -31.54 9.57
N SER A 308 1.45 -31.05 10.24
CA SER A 308 2.79 -31.65 10.24
C SER A 308 3.04 -32.67 11.36
N LEU A 309 2.05 -32.89 12.24
CA LEU A 309 2.15 -33.82 13.37
C LEU A 309 1.60 -35.20 12.99
N GLU A 310 2.32 -36.25 13.36
CA GLU A 310 1.84 -37.64 13.20
C GLU A 310 0.73 -37.99 14.21
N ASP A 311 0.82 -37.46 15.44
CA ASP A 311 -0.22 -37.55 16.46
C ASP A 311 -0.32 -36.20 17.22
N VAL A 312 -1.46 -35.54 17.09
CA VAL A 312 -1.75 -34.24 17.72
C VAL A 312 -1.88 -34.37 19.24
N HIS A 313 -2.07 -35.57 19.78
CA HIS A 313 -2.16 -35.84 21.22
C HIS A 313 -0.80 -36.09 21.89
N GLN A 314 0.30 -36.20 21.11
CA GLN A 314 1.66 -36.47 21.60
C GLN A 314 2.65 -35.34 21.24
N VAL A 315 2.24 -34.10 21.48
CA VAL A 315 3.06 -32.90 21.26
C VAL A 315 3.74 -32.48 22.57
N PRO A 316 5.04 -32.73 22.79
CA PRO A 316 5.73 -32.22 23.97
C PRO A 316 5.92 -30.70 23.86
N ASP A 317 5.87 -29.97 24.98
CA ASP A 317 5.97 -28.50 25.02
C ASP A 317 7.24 -27.94 24.35
N SER A 318 8.32 -28.72 24.31
CA SER A 318 9.60 -28.36 23.67
C SER A 318 9.61 -28.52 22.14
N SER A 319 8.54 -29.06 21.54
CA SER A 319 8.50 -29.43 20.11
C SER A 319 8.36 -28.25 19.14
N LEU A 320 7.99 -27.06 19.60
CA LEU A 320 7.77 -25.87 18.78
C LEU A 320 8.65 -24.70 19.25
N SER A 321 9.81 -24.55 18.62
CA SER A 321 10.65 -23.35 18.74
C SER A 321 10.17 -22.23 17.82
N ASP A 322 10.61 -20.99 18.09
CA ASP A 322 10.37 -19.84 17.21
C ASP A 322 10.92 -20.07 15.78
N GLU A 323 12.12 -20.65 15.67
CA GLU A 323 12.71 -21.02 14.37
C GLU A 323 11.87 -22.06 13.61
N LYS A 324 11.31 -23.05 14.32
CA LYS A 324 10.40 -24.04 13.73
C LYS A 324 9.06 -23.40 13.35
N PHE A 325 8.52 -22.52 14.18
CA PHE A 325 7.29 -21.77 13.87
C PHE A 325 7.45 -20.91 12.61
N LYS A 326 8.61 -20.25 12.45
CA LYS A 326 8.98 -19.53 11.23
C LYS A 326 8.90 -20.40 9.97
N SER A 327 9.14 -21.71 10.03
CA SER A 327 9.04 -22.57 8.84
C SER A 327 7.62 -22.70 8.27
N PHE A 328 6.58 -22.35 9.05
CA PHE A 328 5.18 -22.51 8.66
C PHE A 328 4.50 -21.23 8.14
N ILE A 329 5.09 -20.04 8.31
CA ILE A 329 4.54 -18.77 7.79
C ILE A 329 4.65 -18.67 6.25
N TYR A 330 4.21 -17.56 5.63
CA TYR A 330 4.44 -17.37 4.19
C TYR A 330 5.93 -17.08 3.92
N ASN A 331 6.48 -17.68 2.86
CA ASN A 331 7.83 -17.43 2.35
C ASN A 331 8.91 -17.45 3.46
N PRO A 332 9.08 -18.60 4.18
CA PRO A 332 9.94 -18.71 5.36
C PRO A 332 11.43 -18.46 5.07
N GLU A 333 11.85 -18.49 3.80
CA GLU A 333 13.19 -18.13 3.35
C GLU A 333 13.50 -16.63 3.50
N ILE A 334 12.47 -15.79 3.66
CA ILE A 334 12.65 -14.35 3.86
C ILE A 334 13.11 -14.11 5.31
N PRO A 335 14.21 -13.35 5.55
CA PRO A 335 14.61 -12.96 6.89
C PRO A 335 13.64 -11.91 7.46
N PHE A 336 13.53 -11.81 8.79
CA PHE A 336 12.69 -10.78 9.40
C PHE A 336 13.17 -9.36 9.03
N PRO A 337 12.26 -8.38 8.87
CA PRO A 337 12.61 -7.06 8.36
C PRO A 337 13.53 -6.31 9.33
N ASN A 338 14.61 -5.73 8.81
CA ASN A 338 15.45 -4.78 9.54
C ASN A 338 14.68 -3.47 9.77
N ILE A 339 13.97 -3.03 8.73
CA ILE A 339 13.26 -1.76 8.66
C ILE A 339 11.82 -2.03 8.20
N LEU A 340 10.84 -1.44 8.88
CA LEU A 340 9.46 -1.36 8.43
C LEU A 340 9.07 0.12 8.28
N ILE A 341 8.71 0.52 7.06
CA ILE A 341 8.31 1.88 6.72
C ILE A 341 6.79 1.92 6.53
N ARG A 342 6.11 2.92 7.09
CA ARG A 342 4.73 3.23 6.74
C ARG A 342 4.58 4.72 6.41
N THR A 343 3.93 4.99 5.29
CA THR A 343 3.64 6.34 4.80
C THR A 343 2.31 6.90 5.32
N SER A 344 2.06 8.16 4.97
CA SER A 344 0.81 8.91 5.18
C SER A 344 0.42 9.30 6.61
N GLY A 345 1.33 9.19 7.57
CA GLY A 345 1.18 9.70 8.93
C GLY A 345 0.45 8.78 9.92
N GLU A 346 0.02 7.61 9.47
CA GLU A 346 -0.65 6.62 10.33
C GLU A 346 0.37 5.87 11.21
N THR A 347 0.20 5.91 12.53
CA THR A 347 1.13 5.32 13.51
C THR A 347 0.73 3.90 13.98
N ARG A 348 0.26 3.05 13.06
CA ARG A 348 -0.12 1.64 13.35
C ARG A 348 0.45 0.68 12.30
N LEU A 349 0.50 -0.62 12.60
CA LEU A 349 0.92 -1.64 11.61
C LEU A 349 -0.19 -2.06 10.64
N SER A 350 -1.48 -1.93 11.00
CA SER A 350 -2.61 -2.45 10.19
C SER A 350 -2.48 -3.94 9.85
N ASP A 351 -2.18 -4.76 10.85
CA ASP A 351 -2.01 -6.21 10.70
C ASP A 351 -0.96 -6.62 9.64
N PHE A 352 0.10 -5.81 9.48
CA PHE A 352 1.21 -6.07 8.57
C PHE A 352 2.46 -6.60 9.28
N LEU A 353 2.91 -7.80 8.87
CA LEU A 353 4.10 -8.50 9.36
C LEU A 353 4.30 -8.45 10.88
N ILE A 354 3.22 -8.60 11.69
CA ILE A 354 3.28 -8.39 13.16
C ILE A 354 4.31 -9.32 13.81
N TYR A 355 4.28 -10.61 13.47
CA TYR A 355 5.20 -11.61 14.00
C TYR A 355 6.65 -11.24 13.64
N GLN A 356 6.92 -11.09 12.35
CA GLN A 356 8.24 -10.76 11.81
C GLN A 356 8.77 -9.42 12.37
N ALA A 357 7.90 -8.42 12.58
CA ALA A 357 8.25 -7.11 13.09
C ALA A 357 8.65 -7.08 14.59
N CYS A 358 8.41 -8.18 15.33
CA CYS A 358 8.88 -8.30 16.71
C CYS A 358 10.40 -8.57 16.80
N HIS A 359 11.02 -9.11 15.76
CA HIS A 359 12.42 -9.55 15.78
C HIS A 359 13.38 -8.42 15.38
N ASN A 360 13.57 -7.46 16.31
CA ASN A 360 14.50 -6.32 16.19
C ASN A 360 14.25 -5.31 15.06
N THR A 361 13.11 -5.39 14.38
CA THR A 361 12.68 -4.43 13.35
C THR A 361 12.57 -3.00 13.88
N ARG A 362 12.99 -2.04 13.07
CA ARG A 362 12.87 -0.60 13.34
C ARG A 362 11.73 -0.02 12.51
N ILE A 363 10.76 0.59 13.19
CA ILE A 363 9.50 1.03 12.57
C ILE A 363 9.53 2.55 12.40
N TYR A 364 9.35 3.00 11.15
CA TYR A 364 9.39 4.40 10.75
C TYR A 364 8.02 4.84 10.21
N PHE A 365 7.36 5.76 10.91
CA PHE A 365 6.10 6.36 10.49
C PHE A 365 6.34 7.72 9.83
N LEU A 366 6.13 7.80 8.51
CA LEU A 366 6.34 9.00 7.70
C LEU A 366 5.02 9.71 7.42
N ARG A 367 5.00 11.03 7.55
CA ARG A 367 3.82 11.86 7.19
C ARG A 367 3.57 11.92 5.68
N THR A 368 4.65 11.82 4.88
CA THR A 368 4.61 11.82 3.41
C THR A 368 3.68 10.73 2.87
N LEU A 369 2.75 11.08 1.97
CA LEU A 369 1.87 10.11 1.29
C LEU A 369 2.70 9.23 0.34
N TRP A 370 2.34 7.95 0.13
CA TRP A 370 3.12 7.04 -0.71
C TRP A 370 3.50 7.66 -2.07
N PRO A 371 2.58 8.14 -2.94
CA PRO A 371 2.94 8.70 -4.27
C PRO A 371 3.84 9.94 -4.26
N GLN A 372 4.17 10.50 -3.08
CA GLN A 372 5.03 11.68 -2.91
C GLN A 372 6.39 11.34 -2.28
N ILE A 373 6.71 10.05 -2.03
CA ILE A 373 8.01 9.68 -1.45
C ILE A 373 9.14 9.90 -2.48
N SER A 374 10.28 10.41 -2.02
CA SER A 374 11.51 10.53 -2.82
C SER A 374 12.54 9.48 -2.41
N ASN A 375 13.48 9.19 -3.31
CA ASN A 375 14.63 8.33 -3.02
C ASN A 375 15.42 8.87 -1.82
N LEU A 376 15.72 10.18 -1.79
CA LEU A 376 16.36 10.85 -0.66
C LEU A 376 15.64 10.59 0.69
N LYS A 377 14.29 10.59 0.73
CA LYS A 377 13.54 10.29 1.96
C LYS A 377 13.76 8.85 2.43
N ILE A 378 13.85 7.88 1.51
CA ILE A 378 14.18 6.48 1.82
C ILE A 378 15.65 6.35 2.25
N LEU A 379 16.58 7.04 1.58
CA LEU A 379 17.99 7.07 1.93
C LEU A 379 18.24 7.65 3.33
N ILE A 380 17.51 8.69 3.74
CA ILE A 380 17.59 9.26 5.11
C ILE A 380 17.12 8.25 6.16
N ILE A 381 16.07 7.47 5.91
CA ILE A 381 15.59 6.42 6.82
C ILE A 381 16.64 5.32 6.96
N ILE A 382 17.22 4.90 5.83
CA ILE A 382 18.26 3.87 5.80
C ILE A 382 19.55 4.36 6.48
N LEU A 383 19.94 5.62 6.26
CA LEU A 383 21.06 6.26 6.96
C LEU A 383 20.81 6.34 8.47
N HIS A 384 19.60 6.69 8.91
CA HIS A 384 19.23 6.64 10.32
C HIS A 384 19.30 5.20 10.86
N TYR A 385 18.88 4.20 10.10
CA TYR A 385 19.01 2.81 10.53
C TYR A 385 20.49 2.43 10.73
N VAL A 386 21.33 2.75 9.75
CA VAL A 386 22.78 2.50 9.78
C VAL A 386 23.49 3.21 10.93
N ILE A 387 23.19 4.48 11.20
CA ILE A 387 23.89 5.27 12.24
C ILE A 387 23.56 4.81 13.66
N PHE A 388 22.35 4.29 13.91
CA PHE A 388 21.84 4.08 15.26
C PHE A 388 21.55 2.61 15.63
N TYR A 389 21.52 1.68 14.66
CA TYR A 389 21.08 0.29 14.88
C TYR A 389 21.91 -0.78 14.16
N LEU A 390 22.95 -0.39 13.41
CA LEU A 390 24.04 -1.24 12.90
C LEU A 390 25.35 -0.85 13.60
#